data_AF-A0A836BLZ2-F1
#
_entry.id   AF-A0A836BLZ2-F1
#
_cell.length_a   1.000
_cell.length_b   1.000
_cell.length_c   1.000
_cell.angle_alpha   90.00
_cell.angle_beta   90.00
_cell.angle_gamma   90.00
#
_symmetry.space_group_name_H-M   'P 1'
#
loop_
_entity.id
_entity.type
_entity.pdbx_description
1 polymer ?
#
loop_
_entity_poly.entity_id
_entity_poly.type
_entity_poly.pdbx_seq_one_letter_code
_entity_poly.pdbx_strand_id
1 'polypeptide(L)'
;MMFGFAIVVTAPAFLISRMISPRRRSNPVKFLPMECGQVPSGAGRTHFMMQYYAFILMFVVFDVMAIFLYAWGSTVINLEKTATLPIMAFLGIMFAAMAYALYQAKRRDIW
;
A
#
# COMPACT_ATOMS: atom_id res chain seq x y z
N MET A 1 -16.17 7.60 16.97
CA MET A 1 -17.23 8.32 16.22
C MET A 1 -17.09 8.15 14.70
N MET A 2 -15.91 8.40 14.10
CA MET A 2 -15.71 8.29 12.64
C MET A 2 -15.95 6.89 12.06
N PHE A 3 -15.49 5.82 12.73
CA PHE A 3 -15.76 4.44 12.31
C PHE A 3 -17.25 4.10 12.28
N GLY A 4 -18.00 4.54 13.29
CA GLY A 4 -19.45 4.33 13.36
C GLY A 4 -20.17 5.02 12.20
N PHE A 5 -19.79 6.27 11.88
CA PHE A 5 -20.31 7.00 10.74
C PHE A 5 -20.03 6.29 9.41
N ALA A 6 -18.80 5.81 9.20
CA ALA A 6 -18.44 5.08 7.97
C ALA A 6 -19.32 3.84 7.77
N ILE A 7 -19.52 3.04 8.82
CA ILE A 7 -20.38 1.84 8.75
C ILE A 7 -21.84 2.23 8.47
N VAL A 8 -22.36 3.24 9.18
CA VAL A 8 -23.74 3.71 9.05
C VAL A 8 -24.04 4.27 7.65
N VAL A 9 -23.06 4.85 6.98
CA VAL A 9 -23.25 5.35 5.60
C VAL A 9 -23.07 4.23 4.57
N THR A 10 -22.00 3.42 4.71
CA THR A 10 -21.66 2.41 3.71
C THR A 10 -22.62 1.22 3.72
N ALA A 11 -23.03 0.72 4.89
CA ALA A 11 -23.87 -0.47 4.96
C ALA A 11 -25.27 -0.27 4.34
N PRO A 12 -26.02 0.81 4.64
CA PRO A 12 -27.29 1.09 3.97
C PRO A 12 -27.13 1.36 2.48
N ALA A 13 -26.06 2.03 2.06
CA ALA A 13 -25.80 2.28 0.63
C ALA A 13 -25.69 0.95 -0.16
N PHE A 14 -24.96 -0.03 0.38
CA PHE A 14 -24.89 -1.36 -0.22
C PHE A 14 -26.24 -2.11 -0.16
N LEU A 15 -26.98 -2.02 0.95
CA LEU A 15 -28.28 -2.68 1.10
C LEU A 15 -29.33 -2.12 0.14
N ILE A 16 -29.45 -0.79 0.05
CA ILE A 16 -30.39 -0.11 -0.84
C ILE A 16 -30.04 -0.41 -2.30
N SER A 17 -28.75 -0.32 -2.66
CA SER A 17 -28.27 -0.70 -4.01
C SER A 17 -28.64 -2.15 -4.34
N ARG A 18 -28.47 -3.07 -3.37
CA ARG A 18 -28.82 -4.48 -3.54
C ARG A 18 -30.33 -4.72 -3.71
N MET A 19 -31.18 -3.93 -3.05
CA MET A 19 -32.64 -4.04 -3.10
C MET A 19 -33.25 -3.41 -4.37
N ILE A 20 -32.75 -2.24 -4.79
CA ILE A 20 -33.31 -1.49 -5.94
C ILE A 20 -32.76 -2.02 -7.28
N SER A 21 -31.54 -2.57 -7.30
CA SER A 21 -30.88 -2.97 -8.55
C SER A 21 -31.68 -4.04 -9.32
N PRO A 22 -31.99 -3.80 -10.62
CA PRO A 22 -32.72 -4.76 -11.44
C PRO A 22 -31.87 -5.99 -11.74
N ARG A 23 -32.17 -7.09 -11.03
CA ARG A 23 -31.52 -8.38 -11.22
C ARG A 23 -32.19 -9.15 -12.36
N ARG A 24 -31.68 -9.01 -13.59
CA ARG A 24 -32.05 -9.94 -14.68
C ARG A 24 -31.59 -11.37 -14.33
N ARG A 25 -32.34 -12.38 -14.76
CA ARG A 25 -31.99 -13.81 -14.66
C ARG A 25 -30.51 -13.99 -15.04
N SER A 26 -29.81 -14.80 -14.23
CA SER A 26 -28.38 -15.10 -14.34
C SER A 26 -27.99 -15.35 -15.80
N ASN A 27 -27.35 -14.37 -16.44
CA ASN A 27 -26.72 -14.58 -17.73
C ASN A 27 -25.31 -15.11 -17.42
N PRO A 28 -24.99 -16.37 -17.76
CA PRO A 28 -23.68 -16.95 -17.46
C PRO A 28 -22.53 -16.14 -18.06
N VAL A 29 -22.75 -15.45 -19.19
CA VAL A 29 -21.75 -14.59 -19.83
C VAL A 29 -21.37 -13.38 -18.98
N LYS A 30 -22.31 -12.85 -18.16
CA LYS A 30 -22.01 -11.70 -17.26
C LYS A 30 -21.03 -12.04 -16.13
N PHE A 31 -20.83 -13.33 -15.86
CA PHE A 31 -19.93 -13.81 -14.81
C PHE A 31 -18.58 -14.28 -15.38
N LEU A 32 -18.40 -14.24 -16.70
CA LEU A 32 -17.12 -14.55 -17.34
C LEU A 32 -16.16 -13.35 -17.24
N PRO A 33 -14.84 -13.59 -17.12
CA PRO A 33 -13.83 -12.56 -17.27
C PRO A 33 -13.96 -11.82 -18.61
N MET A 34 -13.69 -10.52 -18.62
CA MET A 34 -13.68 -9.71 -19.84
C MET A 34 -12.34 -9.86 -20.56
N GLU A 35 -12.37 -10.44 -21.77
CA GLU A 35 -11.21 -10.63 -22.67
C GLU A 35 -11.46 -9.94 -24.02
N CYS A 36 -11.85 -8.65 -23.99
CA CYS A 36 -12.13 -7.83 -25.19
C CYS A 36 -13.17 -8.45 -26.18
N GLY A 37 -14.09 -9.27 -25.67
CA GLY A 37 -15.12 -9.96 -26.47
C GLY A 37 -14.73 -11.36 -26.95
N GLN A 38 -13.52 -11.84 -26.63
CA GLN A 38 -13.13 -13.23 -26.83
C GLN A 38 -13.54 -14.13 -25.66
N VAL A 39 -13.64 -15.43 -25.93
CA VAL A 39 -13.87 -16.44 -24.90
C VAL A 39 -12.61 -16.55 -24.05
N PRO A 40 -12.69 -16.40 -22.71
CA PRO A 40 -11.52 -16.47 -21.85
C PRO A 40 -10.76 -17.78 -22.02
N SER A 41 -9.44 -17.68 -22.17
CA SER A 41 -8.55 -18.81 -22.36
C SER A 41 -7.36 -18.72 -21.41
N GLY A 42 -6.95 -19.85 -20.85
CA GLY A 42 -5.86 -19.94 -19.88
C GLY A 42 -6.24 -19.56 -18.45
N ALA A 43 -5.25 -19.61 -17.56
CA ALA A 43 -5.41 -19.18 -16.18
C ALA A 43 -5.23 -17.65 -16.11
N GLY A 44 -6.24 -16.92 -15.62
CA GLY A 44 -6.18 -15.45 -15.45
C GLY A 44 -5.19 -14.95 -14.39
N ARG A 45 -4.35 -15.83 -13.84
CA ARG A 45 -3.29 -15.51 -12.88
C ARG A 45 -1.97 -16.05 -13.42
N THR A 46 -1.19 -15.18 -14.02
CA THR A 46 0.16 -15.47 -14.49
C THR A 46 1.18 -14.83 -13.54
N HIS A 47 2.39 -15.40 -13.49
CA HIS A 47 3.49 -14.81 -12.75
C HIS A 47 4.06 -13.65 -13.58
N PHE A 48 3.76 -12.43 -13.15
CA PHE A 48 4.42 -11.24 -13.67
C PHE A 48 5.68 -10.94 -12.87
N MET A 49 6.74 -10.54 -13.55
CA MET A 49 7.94 -10.03 -12.89
C MET A 49 7.58 -8.74 -12.16
N MET A 50 7.75 -8.75 -10.84
CA MET A 50 7.40 -7.62 -9.98
C MET A 50 8.52 -6.56 -10.05
N GLN A 51 8.56 -5.79 -11.14
CA GLN A 51 9.56 -4.75 -11.37
C GLN A 51 9.63 -3.70 -10.24
N TYR A 52 8.57 -3.57 -9.45
CA TYR A 52 8.47 -2.61 -8.36
C TYR A 52 8.77 -3.19 -6.96
N TYR A 53 9.26 -4.42 -6.88
CA TYR A 53 9.50 -5.08 -5.59
C TYR A 53 10.49 -4.31 -4.69
N ALA A 54 11.57 -3.78 -5.26
CA ALA A 54 12.53 -2.96 -4.50
C ALA A 54 11.88 -1.71 -3.87
N PHE A 55 10.93 -1.09 -4.56
CA PHE A 55 10.19 0.07 -4.03
C PHE A 55 9.27 -0.32 -2.87
N ILE A 56 8.67 -1.51 -2.90
CA ILE A 56 7.87 -2.03 -1.78
C ILE A 56 8.76 -2.25 -0.56
N LEU A 57 9.92 -2.87 -0.74
CA LEU A 57 10.87 -3.06 0.37
C LEU A 57 11.34 -1.72 0.95
N MET A 58 11.67 -0.75 0.11
CA MET A 58 12.03 0.60 0.58
C MET A 58 10.87 1.27 1.34
N PHE A 59 9.63 1.12 0.88
CA PHE A 59 8.45 1.63 1.58
C PHE A 59 8.28 1.01 2.97
N VAL A 60 8.45 -0.32 3.10
CA VAL A 60 8.36 -1.00 4.41
C VAL A 60 9.42 -0.51 5.38
N VAL A 61 10.66 -0.31 4.92
CA VAL A 61 11.74 0.25 5.74
C VAL A 61 11.44 1.69 6.14
N PHE A 62 10.97 2.51 5.20
CA PHE A 62 10.59 3.89 5.45
C PHE A 62 9.42 4.00 6.46
N ASP A 63 8.45 3.10 6.41
CA ASP A 63 7.33 3.07 7.37
C ASP A 63 7.83 2.87 8.81
N VAL A 64 8.76 1.94 9.01
CA VAL A 64 9.42 1.75 10.30
C VAL A 64 10.18 3.01 10.74
N MET A 65 10.90 3.68 9.82
CA MET A 65 11.55 4.95 10.13
C MET A 65 10.56 6.03 10.57
N ALA A 66 9.39 6.11 9.93
CA ALA A 66 8.35 7.08 10.27
C ALA A 66 7.79 6.85 11.69
N ILE A 67 7.64 5.60 12.11
CA ILE A 67 7.24 5.26 13.49
C ILE A 67 8.27 5.79 14.50
N PHE A 68 9.56 5.58 14.25
CA PHE A 68 10.63 6.10 15.12
C PHE A 68 10.65 7.64 15.13
N LEU A 69 10.48 8.26 13.97
CA LEU A 69 10.40 9.72 13.83
C LEU A 69 9.22 10.29 14.62
N TYR A 70 8.06 9.62 14.59
CA TYR A 70 6.89 10.01 15.37
C TYR A 70 7.10 9.86 16.87
N ALA A 71 7.67 8.74 17.33
CA ALA A 71 7.94 8.48 18.74
C ALA A 71 8.99 9.46 19.32
N TRP A 72 10.01 9.81 18.53
CA TRP A 72 10.95 10.85 18.90
C TRP A 72 10.28 12.24 18.89
N GLY A 73 9.51 12.57 17.84
CA GLY A 73 8.81 13.84 17.71
C GLY A 73 7.81 14.11 18.85
N SER A 74 7.17 13.08 19.39
CA SER A 74 6.25 13.22 20.53
C SER A 74 6.95 13.54 21.86
N THR A 75 8.24 13.20 21.99
CA THR A 75 9.02 13.38 23.23
C THR A 75 10.08 14.48 23.14
N VAL A 76 10.33 15.03 21.95
CA VAL A 76 11.43 15.96 21.65
C VAL A 76 11.47 17.21 22.54
N ILE A 77 10.32 17.69 23.03
CA ILE A 77 10.22 18.87 23.89
C ILE A 77 10.70 18.57 25.32
N ASN A 78 10.50 17.33 25.79
CA ASN A 78 10.83 16.88 27.14
C ASN A 78 12.19 16.16 27.23
N LEU A 79 12.84 15.91 26.09
CA LEU A 79 14.09 15.18 26.00
C LEU A 79 15.29 16.14 26.12
N GLU A 80 16.37 15.68 26.75
CA GLU A 80 17.63 16.42 26.72
C GLU A 80 18.14 16.59 25.29
N LYS A 81 18.69 17.76 24.98
CA LYS A 81 19.22 18.07 23.63
C LYS A 81 20.30 17.07 23.17
N THR A 82 21.03 16.48 24.11
CA THR A 82 22.03 15.43 23.90
C THR A 82 21.40 14.15 23.31
N ALA A 83 20.17 13.82 23.68
CA ALA A 83 19.45 12.65 23.18
C ALA A 83 18.99 12.79 21.71
N THR A 84 19.05 13.99 21.14
CA THR A 84 18.72 14.24 19.72
C THR A 84 19.81 13.75 18.77
N LEU A 85 21.08 13.86 19.17
CA LEU A 85 22.23 13.49 18.32
C LEU A 85 22.20 12.03 17.83
N PRO A 86 21.98 11.01 18.69
CA PRO A 86 21.94 9.62 18.23
C PRO A 86 20.78 9.34 17.29
N ILE A 87 19.62 9.98 17.47
CA ILE A 87 18.44 9.81 16.61
C ILE A 87 18.69 10.42 15.23
N MET A 88 19.32 11.60 15.19
CA MET A 88 19.74 12.23 13.93
C MET A 88 20.77 11.37 13.19
N ALA A 89 21.73 10.77 13.89
CA ALA A 89 22.70 9.85 13.30
C ALA A 89 22.02 8.58 12.75
N PHE A 90 21.10 7.98 13.51
CA PHE A 90 20.29 6.84 13.07
C PHE A 90 19.50 7.14 11.79
N LEU A 91 18.78 8.27 11.76
CA LEU A 91 18.04 8.71 10.58
C LEU A 91 18.98 8.91 9.38
N GLY A 92 20.14 9.55 9.60
CA GLY A 92 21.15 9.74 8.55
C GLY A 92 21.62 8.44 7.91
N ILE A 93 21.91 7.42 8.72
CA ILE A 93 22.33 6.10 8.25
C ILE A 93 21.20 5.43 7.44
N MET A 94 19.96 5.50 7.93
CA MET A 94 18.81 4.90 7.25
C MET A 94 18.49 5.59 5.91
N PHE A 95 18.53 6.92 5.86
CA PHE A 95 18.36 7.65 4.60
C PHE A 95 19.49 7.36 3.61
N ALA A 96 20.74 7.22 4.06
CA ALA A 96 21.84 6.82 3.19
C ALA A 96 21.64 5.41 2.60
N ALA A 97 21.22 4.45 3.42
CA ALA A 97 20.91 3.09 2.98
C ALA A 97 19.77 3.08 1.94
N MET A 98 18.72 3.88 2.17
CA MET A 98 17.59 4.00 1.24
C MET A 98 17.99 4.69 -0.08
N ALA A 99 18.84 5.72 -0.03
CA ALA A 99 19.37 6.36 -1.22
C ALA A 99 20.21 5.39 -2.07
N TYR A 100 21.00 4.52 -1.42
CA TYR A 100 21.74 3.46 -2.09
C TYR A 100 20.81 2.40 -2.71
N ALA A 101 19.77 1.98 -1.98
CA ALA A 101 18.76 1.05 -2.50
C ALA A 101 18.03 1.62 -3.73
N LEU A 102 17.71 2.93 -3.71
CA LEU A 102 17.10 3.62 -4.85
C LEU A 102 18.05 3.67 -6.06
N TYR A 103 19.33 3.94 -5.82
CA TYR A 103 20.35 3.91 -6.87
C TYR A 103 20.46 2.52 -7.51
N GLN A 104 20.45 1.45 -6.71
CA GLN A 104 20.47 0.07 -7.19
C GLN A 104 19.19 -0.29 -7.95
N ALA A 105 18.02 0.14 -7.46
CA ALA A 105 16.73 -0.11 -8.12
C ALA A 105 16.64 0.51 -9.54
N LYS A 106 17.43 1.54 -9.83
CA LYS A 106 17.49 2.17 -11.17
C LYS A 106 18.24 1.33 -12.20
N ARG A 107 19.16 0.45 -11.78
CA ARG A 107 19.89 -0.44 -12.69
C ARG A 107 18.91 -1.53 -13.15
N ARG A 108 18.64 -1.59 -14.46
CA ARG A 108 17.68 -2.54 -15.05
C ARG A 108 18.28 -3.92 -15.28
N ASP A 109 19.59 -4.00 -15.12
CA ASP A 109 20.46 -5.15 -15.38
C ASP A 109 20.50 -6.15 -14.20
N ILE A 110 19.82 -5.85 -13.09
CA ILE A 110 19.66 -6.74 -11.92
C ILE A 110 18.29 -7.44 -11.85
N TRP A 111 17.42 -7.26 -12.85
CA TRP A 111 16.01 -7.70 -12.82
C TRP A 111 15.55 -8.39 -14.10
#